data_AF-A0A3C0DS71-F1
#
_entry.id   AF-A0A3C0DS71-F1
#
_cell.length_a   1.000
_cell.length_b   1.000
_cell.length_c   1.000
_cell.angle_alpha   90.00
_cell.angle_beta   90.00
_cell.angle_gamma   90.00
#
_symmetry.space_group_name_H-M   'P 1'
#
loop_
_entity.id
_entity.type
_entity.pdbx_description
1 polymer ?
#
loop_
_entity_poly.entity_id
_entity_poly.type
_entity_poly.pdbx_seq_one_letter_code
_entity_poly.pdbx_strand_id
1 'polypeptide(L)'
;MSNKESSSNKKRYVRVVGPRLRVLLFGIFVLFSLLGANSAYLSSITFFEWFNGETYQNYFYQFMFLAHLLLGLLIILPIVFFGFFHIRNAWNRPNKRAAKVGYALFTISLVLLLSGLVLMRVEGFEIKNPNVRTIMYWTHVITPFLAIWLYVLHRLAGPKIKWKTGTGWALAVAAVVILMVSLHAQDPRKWNVAGPKEGVKYFEPSLARTASGNFIPADTLMMDKYCQECHPDVYEGWFHSVHHFSSFNNEPYLFSISETRKKIFERDGNVKASRWCAGCHDPVPFLSGAFDDPNFDMHKHPTAHAGITCTVCHAITHVNSTKGNADYTIEEPVHYPFAKSENTILKYINRQLVKAKPEFHNKTFLKPLHKTPEFCSTCHKVSLPFELNHYKEWLRGQNHYDNYHLSGVSGHGARSFYYPPKAVGSCNECHMPLKNSLDFGADFFAGSSKGLKIHDHLFQGANTAIAHIRNEPDIVKVHEKFLKDSVVV
;
A
#
# COMPACT_ATOMS: atom_id res chain seq x y z
N MET A 1 -24.99 -78.76 40.56
CA MET A 1 -24.99 -77.30 40.82
C MET A 1 -23.66 -76.76 40.31
N SER A 2 -23.65 -76.10 39.15
CA SER A 2 -22.45 -75.49 38.56
C SER A 2 -22.70 -73.99 38.46
N ASN A 3 -21.99 -73.22 39.28
CA ASN A 3 -22.00 -71.76 39.28
C ASN A 3 -21.23 -71.28 38.05
N LYS A 4 -21.96 -70.69 37.09
CA LYS A 4 -21.38 -70.03 35.93
C LYS A 4 -21.14 -68.56 36.30
N GLU A 5 -19.92 -68.25 36.73
CA GLU A 5 -19.47 -66.87 36.92
C GLU A 5 -19.49 -66.13 35.58
N SER A 6 -20.33 -65.10 35.46
CA SER A 6 -20.30 -64.18 34.33
C SER A 6 -19.13 -63.20 34.52
N SER A 7 -18.03 -63.40 33.80
CA SER A 7 -16.94 -62.44 33.76
C SER A 7 -17.40 -61.18 33.02
N SER A 8 -17.71 -60.12 33.77
CA SER A 8 -17.99 -58.81 33.18
C SER A 8 -16.69 -58.28 32.54
N ASN A 9 -16.67 -58.26 31.21
CA ASN A 9 -15.56 -57.77 30.41
C ASN A 9 -15.46 -56.24 30.59
N LYS A 10 -14.77 -55.78 31.64
CA LYS A 10 -14.50 -54.34 31.87
C LYS A 10 -13.66 -53.82 30.71
N LYS A 11 -14.31 -53.14 29.74
CA LYS A 11 -13.64 -52.45 28.63
C LYS A 11 -12.50 -51.59 29.18
N ARG A 12 -11.26 -51.94 28.82
CA ARG A 12 -10.03 -51.25 29.24
C ARG A 12 -10.15 -49.76 28.93
N TYR A 13 -9.95 -48.89 29.93
CA TYR A 13 -10.02 -47.44 29.73
C TYR A 13 -8.87 -46.96 28.84
N VAL A 14 -9.14 -46.74 27.56
CA VAL A 14 -8.19 -46.13 26.62
C VAL A 14 -8.33 -44.61 26.69
N ARG A 15 -7.23 -43.89 26.94
CA ARG A 15 -7.23 -42.41 26.92
C ARG A 15 -7.50 -41.92 25.50
N VAL A 16 -8.40 -40.94 25.35
CA VAL A 16 -8.75 -40.32 24.05
C VAL A 16 -7.52 -39.69 23.39
N VAL A 17 -6.65 -39.07 24.20
CA VAL A 17 -5.35 -38.55 23.77
C VAL A 17 -4.28 -39.58 24.10
N GLY A 18 -3.95 -40.41 23.11
CA GLY A 18 -2.84 -41.38 23.17
C GLY A 18 -1.46 -40.70 23.22
N PRO A 19 -0.37 -41.47 23.38
CA PRO A 19 0.99 -40.92 23.48
C PRO A 19 1.38 -40.03 22.30
N ARG A 20 1.12 -40.49 21.06
CA ARG A 20 1.43 -39.72 19.83
C ARG A 20 0.60 -38.44 19.72
N LEU A 21 -0.72 -38.50 19.99
CA LEU A 21 -1.57 -37.31 20.00
C LEU A 21 -1.17 -36.32 21.11
N ARG A 22 -0.57 -36.78 22.20
CA ARG A 22 -0.10 -35.90 23.28
C ARG A 22 1.10 -35.05 22.84
N VAL A 23 2.04 -35.64 22.11
CA VAL A 23 3.19 -34.92 21.54
C VAL A 23 2.69 -33.88 20.54
N LEU A 24 1.77 -34.26 19.65
CA LEU A 24 1.16 -33.34 18.70
C LEU A 24 0.44 -32.18 19.39
N LEU A 25 -0.36 -32.48 20.42
CA LEU A 25 -1.06 -31.47 21.22
C LEU A 25 -0.10 -30.51 21.92
N PHE A 26 1.03 -31.01 22.43
CA PHE A 26 2.05 -30.16 23.02
C PHE A 26 2.66 -29.21 21.99
N GLY A 27 2.99 -29.72 20.79
CA GLY A 27 3.43 -28.89 19.68
C GLY A 27 2.41 -27.80 19.31
N ILE A 28 1.12 -28.15 19.24
CA ILE A 28 0.03 -27.18 19.00
C ILE A 28 0.01 -26.12 20.09
N PHE A 29 0.14 -26.48 21.37
CA PHE A 29 0.17 -25.48 22.44
C PHE A 29 1.38 -24.56 22.36
N VAL A 30 2.56 -25.06 22.00
CA VAL A 30 3.75 -24.21 21.79
C VAL A 30 3.50 -23.25 20.63
N LEU A 31 3.06 -23.74 19.48
CA LEU A 31 2.79 -22.90 18.30
C LEU A 31 1.70 -21.87 18.57
N PHE A 32 0.60 -22.27 19.23
CA PHE A 32 -0.48 -21.37 19.61
C PHE A 32 -0.01 -20.31 20.60
N SER A 33 0.87 -20.66 21.54
CA SER A 33 1.46 -19.72 22.50
C SER A 33 2.35 -18.68 21.80
N LEU A 34 3.18 -19.11 20.84
CA LEU A 34 4.01 -18.19 20.06
C LEU A 34 3.15 -17.28 19.16
N LEU A 35 2.15 -17.85 18.48
CA LEU A 35 1.20 -17.08 17.67
C LEU A 35 0.40 -16.09 18.53
N GLY A 36 -0.04 -16.49 19.72
CA GLY A 36 -0.77 -15.63 20.63
C GLY A 36 0.08 -14.43 21.07
N ALA A 37 1.35 -14.67 21.45
CA ALA A 37 2.27 -13.60 21.82
C ALA A 37 2.56 -12.64 20.65
N ASN A 38 2.82 -13.20 19.46
CA ASN A 38 3.05 -12.43 18.25
C ASN A 38 1.81 -11.61 17.84
N SER A 39 0.61 -12.20 17.89
CA SER A 39 -0.66 -11.53 17.59
C SER A 39 -0.94 -10.40 18.57
N ALA A 40 -0.63 -10.60 19.86
CA ALA A 40 -0.76 -9.56 20.88
C ALA A 40 0.14 -8.36 20.57
N TYR A 41 1.40 -8.60 20.20
CA TYR A 41 2.31 -7.55 19.74
C TYR A 41 1.78 -6.80 18.51
N LEU A 42 1.42 -7.53 17.43
CA LEU A 42 0.96 -6.93 16.18
C LEU A 42 -0.33 -6.11 16.37
N SER A 43 -1.24 -6.62 17.20
CA SER A 43 -2.50 -5.94 17.53
C SER A 43 -2.25 -4.71 18.40
N SER A 44 -1.29 -4.76 19.34
CA SER A 44 -0.93 -3.62 20.19
C SER A 44 -0.38 -2.47 19.37
N ILE A 45 0.51 -2.74 18.40
CA ILE A 45 1.01 -1.70 17.49
C ILE A 45 -0.11 -1.15 16.60
N THR A 46 -0.96 -2.02 16.04
CA THR A 46 -2.11 -1.58 15.22
C THR A 46 -3.08 -0.70 16.02
N PHE A 47 -3.33 -1.06 17.28
CA PHE A 47 -4.16 -0.26 18.19
C PHE A 47 -3.50 1.08 18.54
N PHE A 48 -2.18 1.09 18.78
CA PHE A 48 -1.44 2.31 19.08
C PHE A 48 -1.41 3.28 17.89
N GLU A 49 -1.24 2.77 16.66
CA GLU A 49 -1.40 3.56 15.43
C GLU A 49 -2.80 4.18 15.30
N TRP A 50 -3.84 3.38 15.57
CA TRP A 50 -5.22 3.87 15.53
C TRP A 50 -5.49 4.95 16.58
N PHE A 51 -4.91 4.81 17.78
CA PHE A 51 -5.10 5.75 18.88
C PHE A 51 -4.35 7.08 18.69
N ASN A 52 -3.11 7.02 18.20
CA ASN A 52 -2.27 8.23 18.03
C ASN A 52 -2.41 8.89 16.65
N GLY A 53 -2.91 8.18 15.64
CA GLY A 53 -2.95 8.66 14.25
C GLY A 53 -1.59 8.64 13.53
N GLU A 54 -0.54 8.10 14.18
CA GLU A 54 0.81 7.98 13.62
C GLU A 54 1.10 6.55 13.14
N THR A 55 2.12 6.38 12.30
CA THR A 55 2.53 5.05 11.78
C THR A 55 3.75 4.51 12.53
N TYR A 56 3.58 3.36 13.18
CA TYR A 56 4.56 2.62 13.94
C TYR A 56 4.95 1.28 13.26
N GLN A 57 4.44 0.93 12.07
CA GLN A 57 4.77 -0.35 11.41
C GLN A 57 6.18 -0.43 10.76
N ASN A 58 7.27 -0.40 11.54
CA ASN A 58 8.68 -0.44 11.08
C ASN A 58 9.14 -1.80 10.52
N TYR A 59 10.41 -1.91 10.10
CA TYR A 59 10.98 -3.16 9.60
C TYR A 59 10.78 -4.33 10.56
N PHE A 60 10.95 -4.10 11.86
CA PHE A 60 10.74 -5.12 12.88
C PHE A 60 9.28 -5.58 12.94
N TYR A 61 8.31 -4.66 12.81
CA TYR A 61 6.89 -5.02 12.64
C TYR A 61 6.69 -5.94 11.43
N GLN A 62 7.30 -5.63 10.28
CA GLN A 62 7.16 -6.43 9.07
C GLN A 62 7.74 -7.85 9.24
N PHE A 63 8.85 -8.00 9.97
CA PHE A 63 9.40 -9.31 10.31
C PHE A 63 8.53 -10.06 11.33
N MET A 64 7.92 -9.37 12.30
CA MET A 64 6.96 -10.00 13.21
C MET A 64 5.70 -10.44 12.47
N PHE A 65 5.26 -9.70 11.46
CA PHE A 65 4.17 -10.11 10.59
C PHE A 65 4.57 -11.31 9.71
N LEU A 66 5.78 -11.34 9.16
CA LEU A 66 6.30 -12.53 8.46
C LEU A 66 6.31 -13.76 9.38
N ALA A 67 6.77 -13.59 10.63
CA ALA A 67 6.74 -14.67 11.63
C ALA A 67 5.31 -15.14 11.92
N HIS A 68 4.33 -14.23 11.96
CA HIS A 68 2.91 -14.57 12.08
C HIS A 68 2.46 -15.50 10.96
N LEU A 69 2.76 -15.14 9.70
CA LEU A 69 2.38 -15.94 8.53
C LEU A 69 3.05 -17.32 8.57
N LEU A 70 4.34 -17.40 8.87
CA LEU A 70 5.07 -18.67 8.95
C LEU A 70 4.56 -19.58 10.06
N LEU A 71 4.36 -19.04 11.27
CA LEU A 71 3.80 -19.80 12.39
C LEU A 71 2.35 -20.22 12.12
N GLY A 72 1.57 -19.35 11.45
CA GLY A 72 0.21 -19.62 11.02
C GLY A 72 0.14 -20.78 10.03
N LEU A 73 1.01 -20.80 9.02
CA LEU A 73 1.11 -21.93 8.09
C LEU A 73 1.54 -23.22 8.80
N LEU A 74 2.50 -23.13 9.72
CA LEU A 74 3.04 -24.27 10.45
C LEU A 74 1.99 -24.94 11.36
N ILE A 75 1.06 -24.17 11.93
CA ILE A 75 0.06 -24.71 12.87
C ILE A 75 -1.15 -25.37 12.17
N ILE A 76 -1.37 -25.12 10.87
CA ILE A 76 -2.52 -25.65 10.11
C ILE A 76 -2.59 -27.18 10.18
N LEU A 77 -1.55 -27.86 9.67
CA LEU A 77 -1.56 -29.32 9.60
C LEU A 77 -1.65 -29.96 10.99
N PRO A 78 -0.87 -29.53 12.01
CA PRO A 78 -1.02 -30.04 13.36
C PRO A 78 -2.45 -29.97 13.91
N ILE A 79 -3.13 -28.82 13.78
CA ILE A 79 -4.52 -28.66 14.26
C ILE A 79 -5.47 -29.58 13.51
N VAL A 80 -5.37 -29.64 12.17
CA VAL A 80 -6.24 -30.48 11.33
C VAL A 80 -6.08 -31.96 11.69
N PHE A 81 -4.83 -32.46 11.75
CA PHE A 81 -4.54 -33.84 12.11
C PHE A 81 -5.00 -34.14 13.54
N PHE A 82 -4.68 -33.26 14.51
CA PHE A 82 -5.09 -33.46 15.89
C PHE A 82 -6.60 -33.53 16.02
N GLY A 83 -7.32 -32.57 15.43
CA GLY A 83 -8.78 -32.52 15.49
C GLY A 83 -9.44 -33.77 14.89
N PHE A 84 -9.00 -34.18 13.69
CA PHE A 84 -9.53 -35.38 13.02
C PHE A 84 -9.35 -36.66 13.88
N PHE A 85 -8.12 -36.93 14.33
CA PHE A 85 -7.85 -38.12 15.13
C PHE A 85 -8.45 -38.04 16.54
N HIS A 86 -8.52 -36.85 17.13
CA HIS A 86 -9.16 -36.65 18.42
C HIS A 86 -10.66 -36.95 18.35
N ILE A 87 -11.36 -36.44 17.32
CA ILE A 87 -12.77 -36.72 17.06
C ILE A 87 -13.00 -38.21 16.82
N ARG A 88 -12.18 -38.85 15.97
CA ARG A 88 -12.25 -40.29 15.70
C ARG A 88 -12.09 -41.15 16.96
N ASN A 89 -11.33 -40.69 17.94
CA ASN A 89 -11.15 -41.40 19.22
C ASN A 89 -12.25 -41.08 20.25
N ALA A 90 -13.00 -39.98 20.06
CA ALA A 90 -13.94 -39.43 21.03
C ALA A 90 -15.43 -39.59 20.65
N TRP A 91 -15.77 -39.80 19.37
CA TRP A 91 -17.15 -39.74 18.87
C TRP A 91 -18.14 -40.68 19.59
N ASN A 92 -17.69 -41.89 19.95
CA ASN A 92 -18.52 -42.89 20.63
C ASN A 92 -18.44 -42.83 22.17
N ARG A 93 -18.01 -41.69 22.74
CA ARG A 93 -17.93 -41.52 24.20
C ARG A 93 -19.28 -41.06 24.80
N PRO A 94 -19.56 -41.42 26.07
CA PRO A 94 -20.84 -41.13 26.71
C PRO A 94 -21.05 -39.63 27.01
N ASN A 95 -19.99 -38.86 27.22
CA ASN A 95 -20.10 -37.42 27.45
C ASN A 95 -20.35 -36.66 26.13
N LYS A 96 -21.61 -36.67 25.68
CA LYS A 96 -22.04 -36.02 24.44
C LYS A 96 -21.89 -34.49 24.48
N ARG A 97 -21.96 -33.86 25.66
CA ARG A 97 -21.72 -32.41 25.81
C ARG A 97 -20.28 -32.04 25.47
N ALA A 98 -19.30 -32.75 26.04
CA ALA A 98 -17.89 -32.54 25.73
C ALA A 98 -17.57 -32.78 24.24
N ALA A 99 -18.19 -33.79 23.63
CA ALA A 99 -18.03 -34.08 22.20
C ALA A 99 -18.59 -32.94 21.33
N LYS A 100 -19.80 -32.44 21.61
CA LYS A 100 -20.40 -31.31 20.88
C LYS A 100 -19.55 -30.04 20.96
N VAL A 101 -19.07 -29.68 22.15
CA VAL A 101 -18.16 -28.52 22.31
C VAL A 101 -16.83 -28.76 21.58
N GLY A 102 -16.32 -30.00 21.58
CA GLY A 102 -15.13 -30.36 20.81
C GLY A 102 -15.31 -30.20 19.30
N TYR A 103 -16.48 -30.54 18.75
CA TYR A 103 -16.81 -30.30 17.34
C TYR A 103 -16.86 -28.80 17.04
N ALA A 104 -17.54 -28.01 17.87
CA ALA A 104 -17.60 -26.56 17.72
C ALA A 104 -16.20 -25.93 17.79
N LEU A 105 -15.35 -26.37 18.72
CA LEU A 105 -13.96 -25.91 18.83
C LEU A 105 -13.14 -26.24 17.57
N PHE A 106 -13.31 -27.45 17.02
CA PHE A 106 -12.60 -27.83 15.80
C PHE A 106 -13.08 -26.99 14.62
N THR A 107 -14.40 -26.82 14.46
CA THR A 107 -14.99 -25.98 13.41
C THR A 107 -14.49 -24.55 13.49
N ILE A 108 -14.52 -23.90 14.66
CA ILE A 108 -14.04 -22.52 14.78
C ILE A 108 -12.53 -22.42 14.51
N SER A 109 -11.76 -23.44 14.88
CA SER A 109 -10.33 -23.50 14.55
C SER A 109 -10.11 -23.59 13.04
N LEU A 110 -10.91 -24.39 12.32
CA LEU A 110 -10.85 -24.42 10.86
C LEU A 110 -11.22 -23.07 10.25
N VAL A 111 -12.24 -22.38 10.76
CA VAL A 111 -12.60 -21.03 10.30
C VAL A 111 -11.46 -20.03 10.55
N LEU A 112 -10.78 -20.09 11.69
CA LEU A 112 -9.60 -19.27 11.98
C LEU A 112 -8.48 -19.53 10.96
N LEU A 113 -8.14 -20.79 10.71
CA LEU A 113 -7.08 -21.16 9.78
C LEU A 113 -7.42 -20.78 8.33
N LEU A 114 -8.64 -21.07 7.88
CA LEU A 114 -9.12 -20.73 6.54
C LEU A 114 -9.18 -19.23 6.33
N SER A 115 -9.66 -18.47 7.32
CA SER A 115 -9.67 -17.00 7.23
C SER A 115 -8.26 -16.41 7.13
N GLY A 116 -7.27 -16.99 7.82
CA GLY A 116 -5.87 -16.61 7.68
C GLY A 116 -5.31 -16.86 6.28
N LEU A 117 -5.51 -18.08 5.74
CA LEU A 117 -5.09 -18.43 4.38
C LEU A 117 -5.73 -17.53 3.33
N VAL A 118 -7.02 -17.22 3.51
CA VAL A 118 -7.78 -16.36 2.60
C VAL A 118 -7.22 -14.93 2.62
N LEU A 119 -6.85 -14.41 3.78
CA LEU A 119 -6.28 -13.07 3.92
C LEU A 119 -4.87 -12.95 3.32
N MET A 120 -4.13 -14.06 3.19
CA MET A 120 -2.81 -14.05 2.56
C MET A 120 -2.86 -13.66 1.08
N ARG A 121 -3.98 -13.91 0.39
CA ARG A 121 -4.17 -13.57 -1.04
C ARG A 121 -3.04 -14.13 -1.91
N VAL A 122 -2.81 -15.43 -1.75
CA VAL A 122 -1.82 -16.19 -2.51
C VAL A 122 -2.23 -16.19 -3.99
N GLU A 123 -1.25 -16.25 -4.88
CA GLU A 123 -1.48 -16.27 -6.33
C GLU A 123 -2.50 -17.37 -6.72
N GLY A 124 -3.46 -17.02 -7.57
CA GLY A 124 -4.60 -17.88 -7.94
C GLY A 124 -5.78 -17.85 -6.95
N PHE A 125 -5.60 -17.31 -5.73
CA PHE A 125 -6.65 -17.17 -4.73
C PHE A 125 -6.62 -15.79 -4.05
N GLU A 126 -6.93 -14.76 -4.84
CA GLU A 126 -6.80 -13.37 -4.44
C GLU A 126 -8.15 -12.69 -4.21
N ILE A 127 -8.48 -12.41 -2.95
CA ILE A 127 -9.68 -11.62 -2.63
C ILE A 127 -9.39 -10.14 -2.87
N LYS A 128 -9.86 -9.63 -4.00
CA LYS A 128 -9.76 -8.22 -4.40
C LYS A 128 -10.93 -7.36 -3.91
N ASN A 129 -12.10 -7.97 -3.67
CA ASN A 129 -13.26 -7.26 -3.14
C ASN A 129 -13.02 -6.79 -1.68
N PRO A 130 -13.08 -5.47 -1.40
CA PRO A 130 -12.76 -4.92 -0.08
C PRO A 130 -13.76 -5.34 1.01
N ASN A 131 -15.04 -5.55 0.67
CA ASN A 131 -16.05 -6.00 1.63
C ASN A 131 -15.78 -7.43 2.08
N VAL A 132 -15.48 -8.33 1.13
CA VAL A 132 -15.17 -9.73 1.44
C VAL A 132 -13.89 -9.79 2.29
N ARG A 133 -12.85 -9.03 1.92
CA ARG A 133 -11.63 -8.94 2.72
C ARG A 133 -11.91 -8.48 4.15
N THR A 134 -12.76 -7.47 4.32
CA THR A 134 -13.16 -6.93 5.64
C THR A 134 -13.86 -7.98 6.49
N ILE A 135 -14.80 -8.73 5.91
CA ILE A 135 -15.49 -9.85 6.59
C ILE A 135 -14.48 -10.91 7.02
N MET A 136 -13.55 -11.31 6.15
CA MET A 136 -12.53 -12.31 6.46
C MET A 136 -11.56 -11.82 7.53
N TYR A 137 -11.20 -10.53 7.51
CA TYR A 137 -10.36 -9.90 8.53
C TYR A 137 -11.01 -9.99 9.90
N TRP A 138 -12.27 -9.54 10.04
CA TRP A 138 -12.98 -9.60 11.32
C TRP A 138 -13.23 -11.03 11.78
N THR A 139 -13.50 -11.95 10.85
CA THR A 139 -13.57 -13.38 11.15
C THR A 139 -12.26 -13.87 11.77
N HIS A 140 -11.13 -13.53 11.17
CA HIS A 140 -9.80 -13.92 11.66
C HIS A 140 -9.45 -13.28 13.01
N VAL A 141 -9.93 -12.07 13.28
CA VAL A 141 -9.72 -11.38 14.56
C VAL A 141 -10.60 -11.95 15.69
N ILE A 142 -11.85 -12.33 15.40
CA ILE A 142 -12.83 -12.76 16.42
C ILE A 142 -12.66 -14.25 16.77
N THR A 143 -12.38 -15.10 15.77
CA THR A 143 -12.32 -16.56 15.96
C THR A 143 -11.29 -17.07 16.99
N PRO A 144 -10.11 -16.44 17.22
CA PRO A 144 -9.20 -16.84 18.29
C PRO A 144 -9.83 -16.72 19.68
N PHE A 145 -10.59 -15.65 19.94
CA PHE A 145 -11.28 -15.46 21.23
C PHE A 145 -12.36 -16.52 21.43
N LEU A 146 -13.12 -16.83 20.38
CA LEU A 146 -14.11 -17.91 20.40
C LEU A 146 -13.46 -19.28 20.61
N ALA A 147 -12.31 -19.54 19.98
CA ALA A 147 -11.55 -20.77 20.16
C ALA A 147 -11.04 -20.93 21.59
N ILE A 148 -10.51 -19.86 22.21
CA ILE A 148 -10.09 -19.86 23.62
C ILE A 148 -11.28 -20.16 24.53
N TRP A 149 -12.41 -19.48 24.32
CA TRP A 149 -13.63 -19.69 25.12
C TRP A 149 -14.16 -21.12 24.99
N LEU A 150 -14.29 -21.64 23.76
CA LEU A 150 -14.73 -23.01 23.51
C LEU A 150 -13.74 -24.06 24.04
N TYR A 151 -12.44 -23.77 24.02
CA TYR A 151 -11.42 -24.63 24.64
C TYR A 151 -11.61 -24.72 26.16
N VAL A 152 -11.87 -23.58 26.83
CA VAL A 152 -12.17 -23.56 28.27
C VAL A 152 -13.40 -24.42 28.56
N LEU A 153 -14.51 -24.22 27.82
CA LEU A 153 -15.73 -25.02 27.98
C LEU A 153 -15.49 -26.51 27.73
N HIS A 154 -14.71 -26.86 26.69
CA HIS A 154 -14.37 -28.24 26.37
C HIS A 154 -13.58 -28.91 27.51
N ARG A 155 -12.68 -28.17 28.16
CA ARG A 155 -11.86 -28.66 29.29
C ARG A 155 -12.60 -28.69 30.62
N LEU A 156 -13.57 -27.81 30.85
CA LEU A 156 -14.46 -27.87 32.02
C LEU A 156 -15.31 -29.15 32.02
N ALA A 157 -15.67 -29.64 30.83
CA ALA A 157 -16.33 -30.94 30.66
C ALA A 157 -15.37 -32.15 30.70
N GLY A 158 -14.07 -31.92 30.96
CA GLY A 158 -12.99 -32.92 30.90
C GLY A 158 -11.91 -32.71 31.99
N PRO A 159 -10.63 -33.05 31.71
CA PRO A 159 -9.55 -32.89 32.68
C PRO A 159 -9.27 -31.42 33.02
N LYS A 160 -9.04 -31.11 34.31
CA LYS A 160 -8.83 -29.75 34.82
C LYS A 160 -7.77 -28.97 34.02
N ILE A 161 -8.02 -27.67 33.83
CA ILE A 161 -7.08 -26.73 33.22
C ILE A 161 -6.02 -26.35 34.26
N LYS A 162 -4.75 -26.30 33.84
CA LYS A 162 -3.66 -25.79 34.67
C LYS A 162 -3.61 -24.27 34.60
N TRP A 163 -4.56 -23.60 35.27
CA TRP A 163 -4.71 -22.14 35.24
C TRP A 163 -3.42 -21.38 35.56
N LYS A 164 -2.64 -21.83 36.54
CA LYS A 164 -1.34 -21.21 36.90
C LYS A 164 -0.37 -21.09 35.73
N THR A 165 -0.31 -22.09 34.86
CA THR A 165 0.56 -22.07 33.67
C THR A 165 0.04 -21.07 32.63
N GLY A 166 -1.28 -21.05 32.41
CA GLY A 166 -1.92 -20.10 31.48
C GLY A 166 -1.77 -18.65 31.93
N THR A 167 -2.01 -18.37 33.21
CA THR A 167 -1.84 -17.02 33.79
C THR A 167 -0.38 -16.60 33.79
N GLY A 168 0.55 -17.50 34.10
CA GLY A 168 1.99 -17.21 34.05
C GLY A 168 2.45 -16.85 32.63
N TRP A 169 2.02 -17.61 31.62
CA TRP A 169 2.29 -17.27 30.22
C TRP A 169 1.66 -15.93 29.82
N ALA A 170 0.41 -15.68 30.17
CA ALA A 170 -0.28 -14.44 29.82
C ALA A 170 0.40 -13.20 30.42
N LEU A 171 0.81 -13.27 31.70
CA LEU A 171 1.55 -12.20 32.37
C LEU A 171 2.94 -11.99 31.74
N ALA A 172 3.65 -13.06 31.41
CA ALA A 172 4.96 -12.96 30.75
C ALA A 172 4.84 -12.32 29.36
N VAL A 173 3.85 -12.74 28.56
CA VAL A 173 3.57 -12.13 27.25
C VAL A 173 3.18 -10.67 27.40
N ALA A 174 2.30 -10.33 28.36
CA ALA A 174 1.92 -8.95 28.59
C ALA A 174 3.13 -8.08 28.93
N ALA A 175 4.00 -8.53 29.84
CA ALA A 175 5.22 -7.79 30.20
C ALA A 175 6.16 -7.59 29.00
N VAL A 176 6.39 -8.65 28.20
CA VAL A 176 7.24 -8.57 27.01
C VAL A 176 6.62 -7.67 25.94
N VAL A 177 5.32 -7.79 25.67
CA VAL A 177 4.62 -6.94 24.68
C VAL A 177 4.64 -5.48 25.11
N ILE A 178 4.39 -5.17 26.39
CA ILE A 178 4.47 -3.81 26.92
C ILE A 178 5.88 -3.24 26.75
N LEU A 179 6.92 -4.02 27.10
CA LEU A 179 8.32 -3.60 26.91
C LEU A 179 8.60 -3.33 25.43
N MET A 180 8.24 -4.26 24.54
CA MET A 180 8.49 -4.15 23.11
C MET A 180 7.74 -2.96 22.50
N VAL A 181 6.48 -2.74 22.87
CA VAL A 181 5.68 -1.60 22.40
C VAL A 181 6.26 -0.29 22.93
N SER A 182 6.69 -0.24 24.20
CA SER A 182 7.30 0.95 24.79
C SER A 182 8.60 1.33 24.08
N LEU A 183 9.46 0.34 23.80
CA LEU A 183 10.69 0.57 23.03
C LEU A 183 10.39 0.98 21.58
N HIS A 184 9.35 0.40 20.97
CA HIS A 184 8.92 0.77 19.62
C HIS A 184 8.34 2.19 19.57
N ALA A 185 7.62 2.62 20.59
CA ALA A 185 6.96 3.91 20.65
C ALA A 185 7.91 5.09 20.85
N GLN A 186 9.19 4.85 21.17
CA GLN A 186 10.16 5.92 21.46
C GLN A 186 10.58 6.73 20.22
N ASP A 187 10.41 6.19 19.02
CA ASP A 187 10.70 6.91 17.77
C ASP A 187 9.58 6.66 16.74
N PRO A 188 8.43 7.35 16.86
CA PRO A 188 7.41 7.32 15.83
C PRO A 188 8.00 7.86 14.54
N ARG A 189 7.73 7.16 13.43
CA ARG A 189 8.07 7.73 12.13
C ARG A 189 7.19 8.93 11.88
N LYS A 190 7.82 10.08 11.66
CA LYS A 190 7.14 11.30 11.23
C LYS A 190 6.89 11.24 9.73
N TRP A 191 5.85 10.52 9.35
CA TRP A 191 5.34 10.49 7.98
C TRP A 191 4.74 11.84 7.64
N ASN A 192 4.86 12.24 6.38
CA ASN A 192 4.25 13.48 5.94
C ASN A 192 4.76 14.64 6.81
N VAL A 193 6.06 14.84 6.83
CA VAL A 193 6.66 16.10 7.28
C VAL A 193 7.11 16.93 6.08
N ALA A 194 6.97 18.25 6.19
CA ALA A 194 7.65 19.15 5.27
C ALA A 194 9.17 19.00 5.43
N GLY A 195 9.88 18.90 4.32
CA GLY A 195 11.35 18.84 4.33
C GLY A 195 11.97 20.15 4.83
N PRO A 196 13.24 20.13 5.26
CA PRO A 196 13.95 21.33 5.70
C PRO A 196 13.95 22.39 4.60
N LYS A 197 13.73 23.66 4.97
CA LYS A 197 13.71 24.78 4.01
C LYS A 197 15.08 24.95 3.33
N GLU A 198 16.15 24.61 4.04
CA GLU A 198 17.53 24.67 3.57
C GLU A 198 17.82 23.63 2.48
N GLY A 199 17.05 22.53 2.42
CA GLY A 199 17.15 21.52 1.38
C GLY A 199 16.78 22.02 -0.02
N VAL A 200 16.14 23.20 -0.12
CA VAL A 200 15.77 23.85 -1.39
C VAL A 200 16.99 24.34 -2.17
N LYS A 201 18.08 24.72 -1.50
CA LYS A 201 19.24 25.38 -2.14
C LYS A 201 19.84 24.58 -3.31
N TYR A 202 19.81 23.26 -3.23
CA TYR A 202 20.27 22.44 -4.36
C TYR A 202 19.26 22.44 -5.51
N PHE A 203 17.96 22.45 -5.22
CA PHE A 203 16.89 22.29 -6.21
C PHE A 203 16.45 23.59 -6.87
N GLU A 204 16.84 24.76 -6.33
CA GLU A 204 16.56 26.06 -6.95
C GLU A 204 17.05 26.14 -8.41
N PRO A 205 16.28 26.80 -9.31
CA PRO A 205 15.06 27.58 -9.05
C PRO A 205 13.73 26.78 -9.03
N SER A 206 13.76 25.45 -9.04
CA SER A 206 12.58 24.64 -8.71
C SER A 206 12.30 24.69 -7.20
N LEU A 207 11.03 24.64 -6.82
CA LEU A 207 10.60 24.66 -5.42
C LEU A 207 10.49 23.27 -4.81
N ALA A 208 10.87 22.22 -5.56
CA ALA A 208 10.84 20.84 -5.09
C ALA A 208 11.80 20.63 -3.90
N ARG A 209 11.38 19.75 -2.98
CA ARG A 209 12.15 19.42 -1.77
C ARG A 209 12.16 17.93 -1.52
N THR A 210 13.26 17.43 -1.00
CA THR A 210 13.28 16.12 -0.37
C THR A 210 13.08 16.26 1.14
N ALA A 211 12.41 15.29 1.76
CA ALA A 211 12.14 15.32 3.20
C ALA A 211 13.44 15.38 4.05
N SER A 212 14.54 14.82 3.55
CA SER A 212 15.85 14.82 4.22
C SER A 212 16.78 15.94 3.77
N GLY A 213 16.46 16.65 2.68
CA GLY A 213 17.40 17.54 1.99
C GLY A 213 18.47 16.83 1.15
N ASN A 214 18.51 15.49 1.15
CA ASN A 214 19.43 14.68 0.35
C ASN A 214 18.77 14.17 -0.93
N PHE A 215 19.58 13.65 -1.86
CA PHE A 215 19.08 12.95 -3.04
C PHE A 215 18.34 11.66 -2.70
N ILE A 216 17.41 11.27 -3.57
CA ILE A 216 16.70 9.99 -3.51
C ILE A 216 17.31 9.08 -4.60
N PRO A 217 17.71 7.84 -4.25
CA PRO A 217 18.23 6.89 -5.24
C PRO A 217 17.28 6.70 -6.42
N ALA A 218 17.83 6.76 -7.64
CA ALA A 218 17.04 6.67 -8.87
C ALA A 218 16.28 5.34 -8.98
N ASP A 219 16.88 4.24 -8.52
CA ASP A 219 16.26 2.92 -8.48
C ASP A 219 15.05 2.86 -7.53
N THR A 220 15.02 3.66 -6.44
CA THR A 220 13.81 3.82 -5.61
C THR A 220 12.72 4.59 -6.36
N LEU A 221 13.09 5.59 -7.15
CA LEU A 221 12.14 6.40 -7.93
C LEU A 221 11.59 5.65 -9.17
N MET A 222 12.29 4.65 -9.69
CA MET A 222 11.95 3.92 -10.92
C MET A 222 11.35 2.53 -10.67
N MET A 223 10.47 2.41 -9.68
CA MET A 223 9.86 1.12 -9.29
C MET A 223 8.52 0.83 -9.99
N ASP A 224 8.30 1.34 -11.20
CA ASP A 224 7.02 1.19 -11.93
C ASP A 224 6.68 -0.27 -12.23
N LYS A 225 7.70 -1.07 -12.58
CA LYS A 225 7.54 -2.52 -12.81
C LYS A 225 7.15 -3.28 -11.54
N TYR A 226 7.65 -2.85 -10.38
CA TYR A 226 7.23 -3.41 -9.09
C TYR A 226 5.75 -3.10 -8.81
N CYS A 227 5.30 -1.88 -9.15
CA CYS A 227 3.89 -1.49 -9.02
C CYS A 227 2.99 -2.29 -10.00
N GLN A 228 3.45 -2.50 -11.24
CA GLN A 228 2.75 -3.26 -12.28
C GLN A 228 2.36 -4.68 -11.84
N GLU A 229 3.17 -5.32 -10.99
CA GLU A 229 2.89 -6.69 -10.51
C GLU A 229 1.56 -6.80 -9.74
N CYS A 230 1.07 -5.72 -9.14
CA CYS A 230 -0.20 -5.67 -8.42
C CYS A 230 -1.24 -4.72 -9.03
N HIS A 231 -0.80 -3.79 -9.89
CA HIS A 231 -1.62 -2.73 -10.50
C HIS A 231 -1.46 -2.67 -12.03
N PRO A 232 -1.72 -3.76 -12.77
CA PRO A 232 -1.53 -3.80 -14.21
C PRO A 232 -2.43 -2.82 -14.98
N ASP A 233 -3.69 -2.62 -14.56
CA ASP A 233 -4.61 -1.73 -15.29
C ASP A 233 -4.24 -0.25 -15.10
N VAL A 234 -3.78 0.11 -13.89
CA VAL A 234 -3.22 1.44 -13.58
C VAL A 234 -1.94 1.68 -14.35
N TYR A 235 -1.02 0.71 -14.34
CA TYR A 235 0.25 0.79 -15.07
C TYR A 235 -0.01 1.02 -16.56
N GLU A 236 -0.96 0.29 -17.15
CA GLU A 236 -1.28 0.43 -18.58
C GLU A 236 -1.77 1.85 -18.90
N GLY A 237 -2.66 2.41 -18.09
CA GLY A 237 -3.09 3.80 -18.25
C GLY A 237 -1.92 4.78 -18.15
N TRP A 238 -1.12 4.66 -17.09
CA TRP A 238 0.06 5.49 -16.88
C TRP A 238 1.08 5.39 -18.03
N PHE A 239 1.36 4.17 -18.51
CA PHE A 239 2.35 3.90 -19.55
C PHE A 239 2.01 4.60 -20.86
N HIS A 240 0.74 4.84 -21.16
CA HIS A 240 0.32 5.63 -22.32
C HIS A 240 0.09 7.12 -22.03
N SER A 241 0.23 7.55 -20.78
CA SER A 241 -0.05 8.93 -20.36
C SER A 241 1.07 9.91 -20.66
N VAL A 242 0.71 11.19 -20.81
CA VAL A 242 1.68 12.29 -20.94
C VAL A 242 2.57 12.48 -19.71
N HIS A 243 2.17 11.97 -18.54
CA HIS A 243 3.03 12.00 -17.35
C HIS A 243 4.19 11.00 -17.47
N HIS A 244 3.97 9.83 -18.06
CA HIS A 244 5.08 8.93 -18.40
C HIS A 244 5.99 9.58 -19.45
N PHE A 245 5.43 10.26 -20.44
CA PHE A 245 6.18 11.00 -21.49
C PHE A 245 6.46 12.47 -21.14
N SER A 246 6.75 12.76 -19.87
CA SER A 246 7.03 14.12 -19.40
C SER A 246 8.51 14.51 -19.49
N SER A 247 9.41 13.53 -19.60
CA SER A 247 10.87 13.72 -19.58
C SER A 247 11.43 13.67 -21.00
N PHE A 248 12.73 13.42 -21.14
CA PHE A 248 13.45 13.28 -22.42
C PHE A 248 12.95 12.15 -23.35
N ASN A 249 11.97 11.34 -22.92
CA ASN A 249 11.27 10.35 -23.74
C ASN A 249 10.16 10.96 -24.64
N ASN A 250 10.09 12.28 -24.71
CA ASN A 250 9.17 13.07 -25.51
C ASN A 250 9.95 14.04 -26.39
N GLU A 251 9.97 13.80 -27.70
CA GLU A 251 10.77 14.57 -28.67
C GLU A 251 10.53 16.09 -28.63
N PRO A 252 9.28 16.60 -28.65
CA PRO A 252 9.00 18.02 -28.43
C PRO A 252 9.62 18.61 -27.16
N TYR A 253 9.55 17.88 -26.04
CA TYR A 253 10.13 18.34 -24.78
C TYR A 253 11.66 18.28 -24.84
N LEU A 254 12.23 17.16 -25.29
CA LEU A 254 13.66 16.95 -25.45
C LEU A 254 14.30 18.05 -26.31
N PHE A 255 13.68 18.40 -27.43
CA PHE A 255 14.11 19.53 -28.25
C PHE A 255 14.13 20.84 -27.46
N SER A 256 13.01 21.15 -26.78
CA SER A 256 12.84 22.42 -26.05
C SER A 256 13.84 22.56 -24.91
N ILE A 257 14.03 21.52 -24.10
CA ILE A 257 14.95 21.53 -22.96
C ILE A 257 16.41 21.50 -23.41
N SER A 258 16.74 20.82 -24.51
CA SER A 258 18.11 20.79 -25.06
C SER A 258 18.53 22.18 -25.54
N GLU A 259 17.69 22.86 -26.32
CA GLU A 259 17.96 24.23 -26.76
C GLU A 259 17.98 25.21 -25.57
N THR A 260 17.07 25.03 -24.61
CA THR A 260 17.06 25.84 -23.38
C THR A 260 18.36 25.68 -22.59
N ARG A 261 18.82 24.45 -22.35
CA ARG A 261 20.09 24.17 -21.63
C ARG A 261 21.29 24.73 -22.39
N LYS A 262 21.32 24.59 -23.71
CA LYS A 262 22.37 25.19 -24.55
C LYS A 262 22.43 26.71 -24.39
N LYS A 263 21.28 27.39 -24.47
CA LYS A 263 21.20 28.85 -24.33
C LYS A 263 21.52 29.34 -22.92
N ILE A 264 21.07 28.62 -21.89
CA ILE A 264 21.43 28.91 -20.50
C ILE A 264 22.93 28.72 -20.30
N PHE A 265 23.53 27.66 -20.85
CA PHE A 265 24.96 27.43 -20.74
C PHE A 265 25.79 28.52 -21.44
N GLU A 266 25.41 28.90 -22.67
CA GLU A 266 26.03 30.03 -23.39
C GLU A 266 25.96 31.34 -22.59
N ARG A 267 24.88 31.55 -21.83
CA ARG A 267 24.61 32.77 -21.04
C ARG A 267 25.29 32.78 -19.67
N ASP A 268 25.22 31.68 -18.92
CA ASP A 268 25.53 31.62 -17.49
C ASP A 268 26.72 30.71 -17.15
N GLY A 269 27.27 29.99 -18.14
CA GLY A 269 28.35 29.02 -17.96
C GLY A 269 27.95 27.75 -17.16
N ASN A 270 26.65 27.56 -16.92
CA ASN A 270 26.07 26.40 -16.25
C ASN A 270 24.62 26.20 -16.70
N VAL A 271 23.95 25.14 -16.25
CA VAL A 271 22.57 24.81 -16.66
C VAL A 271 21.56 24.87 -15.51
N LYS A 272 21.91 25.45 -14.35
CA LYS A 272 21.09 25.38 -13.12
C LYS A 272 19.69 25.96 -13.30
N ALA A 273 19.52 27.01 -14.11
CA ALA A 273 18.20 27.57 -14.37
C ALA A 273 17.24 26.54 -15.01
N SER A 274 17.74 25.50 -15.69
CA SER A 274 16.93 24.42 -16.25
C SER A 274 16.30 23.49 -15.19
N ARG A 275 16.75 23.55 -13.92
CA ARG A 275 16.11 22.82 -12.81
C ARG A 275 14.65 23.23 -12.59
N TRP A 276 14.27 24.43 -13.02
CA TRP A 276 12.87 24.87 -13.08
C TRP A 276 12.00 23.88 -13.87
N CYS A 277 12.49 23.39 -15.02
CA CYS A 277 11.79 22.35 -15.80
C CYS A 277 11.81 21.00 -15.06
N ALA A 278 12.97 20.64 -14.51
CA ALA A 278 13.26 19.33 -13.95
C ALA A 278 12.36 18.95 -12.76
N GLY A 279 11.90 19.92 -11.98
CA GLY A 279 10.98 19.68 -10.86
C GLY A 279 9.63 19.07 -11.27
N CYS A 280 9.18 19.34 -12.49
CA CYS A 280 7.90 18.87 -13.01
C CYS A 280 8.04 17.84 -14.13
N HIS A 281 9.12 17.88 -14.92
CA HIS A 281 9.30 17.06 -16.12
C HIS A 281 10.32 15.92 -15.93
N ASP A 282 11.43 16.21 -15.26
CA ASP A 282 12.56 15.29 -15.11
C ASP A 282 12.84 14.92 -13.63
N PRO A 283 11.83 14.60 -12.80
CA PRO A 283 12.01 14.46 -11.36
C PRO A 283 12.97 13.32 -10.99
N VAL A 284 13.05 12.25 -11.78
CA VAL A 284 13.95 11.13 -11.50
C VAL A 284 15.44 11.52 -11.63
N PRO A 285 15.95 12.01 -12.78
CA PRO A 285 17.32 12.48 -12.85
C PRO A 285 17.57 13.66 -11.91
N PHE A 286 16.56 14.51 -11.68
CA PHE A 286 16.70 15.68 -10.82
C PHE A 286 16.91 15.32 -9.35
N LEU A 287 16.03 14.51 -8.78
CA LEU A 287 16.05 14.16 -7.36
C LEU A 287 17.13 13.13 -7.02
N SER A 288 17.67 12.43 -8.01
CA SER A 288 18.83 11.54 -7.84
C SER A 288 20.18 12.23 -7.97
N GLY A 289 20.19 13.51 -8.37
CA GLY A 289 21.41 14.30 -8.61
C GLY A 289 22.02 14.12 -10.00
N ALA A 290 21.51 13.20 -10.83
CA ALA A 290 22.04 12.95 -12.17
C ALA A 290 21.84 14.13 -13.14
N PHE A 291 20.77 14.93 -12.99
CA PHE A 291 20.38 15.98 -13.94
C PHE A 291 21.42 17.09 -14.13
N ASP A 292 22.20 17.37 -13.08
CA ASP A 292 23.26 18.39 -13.10
C ASP A 292 24.64 17.82 -13.36
N ASP A 293 24.77 16.49 -13.57
CA ASP A 293 26.04 15.89 -13.98
C ASP A 293 26.45 16.49 -15.34
N PRO A 294 27.64 17.08 -15.47
CA PRO A 294 28.14 17.61 -16.75
C PRO A 294 28.17 16.56 -17.87
N ASN A 295 28.24 15.28 -17.52
CA ASN A 295 28.23 14.15 -18.46
C ASN A 295 26.84 13.51 -18.61
N PHE A 296 25.78 14.14 -18.10
CA PHE A 296 24.43 13.63 -18.22
C PHE A 296 23.99 13.53 -19.69
N ASP A 297 23.85 12.30 -20.18
CA ASP A 297 23.36 12.01 -21.52
C ASP A 297 21.82 11.94 -21.52
N MET A 298 21.17 13.00 -22.01
CA MET A 298 19.70 13.11 -22.10
C MET A 298 19.07 12.04 -23.01
N HIS A 299 19.85 11.31 -23.81
CA HIS A 299 19.36 10.24 -24.68
C HIS A 299 19.63 8.84 -24.14
N LYS A 300 20.74 8.62 -23.44
CA LYS A 300 21.16 7.27 -23.02
C LYS A 300 21.11 7.01 -21.53
N HIS A 301 21.10 8.06 -20.70
CA HIS A 301 21.11 7.86 -19.27
C HIS A 301 19.85 7.11 -18.82
N PRO A 302 19.94 6.08 -17.95
CA PRO A 302 18.78 5.28 -17.57
C PRO A 302 17.59 6.08 -17.01
N THR A 303 17.88 7.17 -16.30
CA THR A 303 16.85 8.05 -15.71
C THR A 303 16.24 9.04 -16.71
N ALA A 304 16.86 9.26 -17.88
CA ALA A 304 16.42 10.28 -18.82
C ALA A 304 15.02 9.99 -19.39
N HIS A 305 14.66 8.71 -19.49
CA HIS A 305 13.39 8.27 -20.07
C HIS A 305 12.34 7.87 -19.03
N ALA A 306 12.57 8.20 -17.76
CA ALA A 306 11.69 7.76 -16.67
C ALA A 306 10.36 8.52 -16.62
N GLY A 307 10.36 9.81 -16.96
CA GLY A 307 9.19 10.67 -16.80
C GLY A 307 8.79 10.85 -15.33
N ILE A 308 7.50 11.10 -15.12
CA ILE A 308 6.87 11.03 -13.81
C ILE A 308 6.46 9.58 -13.58
N THR A 309 7.19 8.89 -12.71
CA THR A 309 6.94 7.49 -12.32
C THR A 309 5.81 7.38 -11.29
N CYS A 310 5.34 6.15 -11.05
CA CYS A 310 4.42 5.86 -9.95
C CYS A 310 4.97 6.40 -8.62
N THR A 311 6.25 6.14 -8.34
CA THR A 311 6.90 6.59 -7.10
C THR A 311 6.99 8.11 -7.03
N VAL A 312 7.34 8.80 -8.11
CA VAL A 312 7.43 10.27 -8.10
C VAL A 312 6.11 10.89 -7.64
N CYS A 313 4.97 10.46 -8.19
CA CYS A 313 3.67 10.96 -7.77
C CYS A 313 3.32 10.53 -6.34
N HIS A 314 3.44 9.24 -6.04
CA HIS A 314 2.90 8.66 -4.81
C HIS A 314 3.79 8.82 -3.57
N ALA A 315 5.06 9.16 -3.75
CA ALA A 315 6.00 9.47 -2.68
C ALA A 315 6.00 10.96 -2.29
N ILE A 316 5.27 11.82 -3.02
CA ILE A 316 5.00 13.18 -2.54
C ILE A 316 4.21 13.10 -1.24
N THR A 317 4.68 13.83 -0.24
CA THR A 317 4.10 13.84 1.10
C THR A 317 3.47 15.17 1.47
N HIS A 318 3.93 16.26 0.85
CA HIS A 318 3.41 17.62 1.08
C HIS A 318 3.21 18.35 -0.23
N VAL A 319 2.12 19.09 -0.30
CA VAL A 319 2.02 20.28 -1.14
C VAL A 319 2.45 21.45 -0.26
N ASN A 320 3.60 22.07 -0.56
CA ASN A 320 4.14 23.15 0.27
C ASN A 320 3.37 24.45 0.03
N SER A 321 2.90 24.68 -1.21
CA SER A 321 2.00 25.78 -1.56
C SER A 321 1.35 25.58 -2.93
N THR A 322 0.38 26.43 -3.27
CA THR A 322 -0.21 26.53 -4.61
C THR A 322 0.50 27.55 -5.50
N LYS A 323 1.78 27.90 -5.20
CA LYS A 323 2.57 28.80 -6.05
C LYS A 323 2.96 28.16 -7.38
N GLY A 324 3.05 26.83 -7.43
CA GLY A 324 3.50 26.10 -8.61
C GLY A 324 5.00 25.82 -8.59
N ASN A 325 5.61 25.64 -9.77
CA ASN A 325 7.06 25.40 -9.95
C ASN A 325 7.60 24.23 -9.08
N ALA A 326 6.85 23.13 -9.02
CA ALA A 326 7.16 21.92 -8.25
C ALA A 326 7.22 22.12 -6.73
N ASP A 327 6.44 23.03 -6.14
CA ASP A 327 6.46 23.29 -4.68
C ASP A 327 5.80 22.16 -3.86
N TYR A 328 6.44 21.00 -3.86
CA TYR A 328 6.09 19.80 -3.10
C TYR A 328 7.28 19.31 -2.26
N THR A 329 6.98 18.50 -1.24
CA THR A 329 8.00 17.67 -0.58
C THR A 329 7.78 16.21 -0.99
N ILE A 330 8.84 15.57 -1.45
CA ILE A 330 8.91 14.12 -1.73
C ILE A 330 9.85 13.44 -0.74
N GLU A 331 9.53 12.21 -0.34
CA GLU A 331 10.40 11.41 0.54
C GLU A 331 10.86 10.14 -0.17
N GLU A 332 11.96 9.54 0.30
CA GLU A 332 12.30 8.18 -0.11
C GLU A 332 11.29 7.20 0.52
N PRO A 333 10.43 6.53 -0.27
CA PRO A 333 9.39 5.67 0.29
C PRO A 333 9.98 4.42 0.94
N VAL A 334 9.51 4.12 2.15
CA VAL A 334 9.87 2.88 2.83
C VAL A 334 9.03 1.72 2.30
N HIS A 335 9.73 0.66 1.90
CA HIS A 335 9.12 -0.54 1.34
C HIS A 335 9.05 -1.69 2.35
N TYR A 336 8.20 -2.67 2.05
CA TYR A 336 8.25 -3.97 2.70
C TYR A 336 9.64 -4.63 2.51
N PRO A 337 10.07 -5.50 3.44
CA PRO A 337 11.33 -6.24 3.31
C PRO A 337 11.46 -6.92 1.95
N PHE A 338 12.67 -6.91 1.39
CA PHE A 338 13.01 -7.56 0.13
C PHE A 338 12.44 -6.95 -1.16
N ALA A 339 11.92 -5.72 -1.14
CA ALA A 339 11.37 -5.07 -2.33
C ALA A 339 12.38 -4.94 -3.50
N LYS A 340 13.67 -4.73 -3.17
CA LYS A 340 14.77 -4.63 -4.15
C LYS A 340 15.62 -5.90 -4.26
N SER A 341 15.19 -7.02 -3.68
CA SER A 341 15.97 -8.26 -3.71
C SER A 341 15.90 -8.90 -5.08
N GLU A 342 17.02 -9.35 -5.66
CA GLU A 342 17.01 -10.12 -6.92
C GLU A 342 16.61 -11.60 -6.76
N ASN A 343 16.65 -12.14 -5.54
CA ASN A 343 16.24 -13.52 -5.27
C ASN A 343 14.72 -13.70 -5.44
N THR A 344 14.31 -14.67 -6.26
CA THR A 344 12.90 -14.93 -6.61
C THR A 344 12.02 -15.30 -5.41
N ILE A 345 12.55 -16.05 -4.44
CA ILE A 345 11.84 -16.42 -3.21
C ILE A 345 11.61 -15.19 -2.34
N LEU A 346 12.63 -14.33 -2.20
CA LEU A 346 12.51 -13.10 -1.42
C LEU A 346 11.56 -12.09 -2.08
N LYS A 347 11.56 -11.96 -3.43
CA LYS A 347 10.55 -11.17 -4.17
C LYS A 347 9.14 -11.70 -3.91
N TYR A 348 8.96 -13.02 -3.93
CA TYR A 348 7.68 -13.64 -3.60
C TYR A 348 7.24 -13.32 -2.16
N ILE A 349 8.14 -13.45 -1.18
CA ILE A 349 7.85 -13.10 0.22
C ILE A 349 7.44 -11.63 0.34
N ASN A 350 8.14 -10.71 -0.33
CA ASN A 350 7.76 -9.30 -0.36
C ASN A 350 6.32 -9.11 -0.85
N ARG A 351 5.97 -9.68 -2.02
CA ARG A 351 4.61 -9.61 -2.56
C ARG A 351 3.57 -10.15 -1.59
N GLN A 352 3.85 -11.29 -0.96
CA GLN A 352 2.91 -11.89 -0.01
C GLN A 352 2.71 -11.02 1.22
N LEU A 353 3.76 -10.39 1.75
CA LEU A 353 3.64 -9.46 2.87
C LEU A 353 2.77 -8.25 2.52
N VAL A 354 2.99 -7.65 1.34
CA VAL A 354 2.19 -6.52 0.84
C VAL A 354 0.72 -6.93 0.66
N LYS A 355 0.45 -8.05 -0.04
CA LYS A 355 -0.91 -8.50 -0.32
C LYS A 355 -1.69 -8.86 0.95
N ALA A 356 -1.03 -9.51 1.92
CA ALA A 356 -1.65 -9.95 3.16
C ALA A 356 -2.01 -8.77 4.09
N LYS A 357 -1.11 -7.78 4.23
CA LYS A 357 -1.36 -6.57 5.02
C LYS A 357 -1.00 -5.30 4.22
N PRO A 358 -1.85 -4.85 3.29
CA PRO A 358 -1.54 -3.70 2.41
C PRO A 358 -1.63 -2.34 3.12
N GLU A 359 -1.96 -2.28 4.41
CA GLU A 359 -2.21 -1.02 5.12
C GLU A 359 -0.97 -0.12 5.15
N PHE A 360 0.20 -0.67 5.47
CA PHE A 360 1.46 0.09 5.44
C PHE A 360 1.74 0.62 4.04
N HIS A 361 1.63 -0.24 3.02
CA HIS A 361 1.81 0.13 1.62
C HIS A 361 0.84 1.26 1.20
N ASN A 362 -0.43 1.18 1.58
CA ASN A 362 -1.43 2.20 1.29
C ASN A 362 -1.05 3.55 1.94
N LYS A 363 -0.69 3.57 3.24
CA LYS A 363 -0.22 4.79 3.91
C LYS A 363 1.05 5.35 3.26
N THR A 364 1.95 4.49 2.76
CA THR A 364 3.17 4.91 2.07
C THR A 364 2.89 5.61 0.76
N PHE A 365 1.92 5.17 -0.04
CA PHE A 365 1.75 5.65 -1.41
C PHE A 365 0.48 6.48 -1.63
N LEU A 366 -0.49 6.47 -0.71
CA LEU A 366 -1.75 7.19 -0.85
C LEU A 366 -2.02 8.08 0.36
N LYS A 367 -1.67 9.35 0.20
CA LYS A 367 -1.98 10.44 1.13
C LYS A 367 -3.25 11.20 0.72
N PRO A 368 -3.95 11.87 1.66
CA PRO A 368 -5.13 12.69 1.34
C PRO A 368 -4.89 13.76 0.26
N LEU A 369 -3.67 14.32 0.18
CA LEU A 369 -3.29 15.33 -0.81
C LEU A 369 -3.55 14.90 -2.25
N HIS A 370 -3.43 13.61 -2.59
CA HIS A 370 -3.65 13.13 -3.97
C HIS A 370 -5.09 13.27 -4.45
N LYS A 371 -6.03 13.54 -3.53
CA LYS A 371 -7.45 13.79 -3.85
C LYS A 371 -7.76 15.27 -4.05
N THR A 372 -6.80 16.15 -3.83
CA THR A 372 -7.00 17.60 -3.80
C THR A 372 -6.50 18.26 -5.09
N PRO A 373 -7.14 19.33 -5.59
CA PRO A 373 -6.65 20.06 -6.75
C PRO A 373 -5.29 20.75 -6.49
N GLU A 374 -4.96 21.04 -5.22
CA GLU A 374 -3.68 21.61 -4.80
C GLU A 374 -2.50 20.71 -5.17
N PHE A 375 -2.67 19.38 -5.14
CA PHE A 375 -1.64 18.44 -5.58
C PHE A 375 -1.25 18.67 -7.04
N CYS A 376 -2.24 18.77 -7.92
CA CYS A 376 -2.01 19.07 -9.33
C CYS A 376 -1.39 20.46 -9.53
N SER A 377 -1.68 21.43 -8.66
CA SER A 377 -1.15 22.80 -8.75
C SER A 377 0.36 22.86 -8.64
N THR A 378 1.00 21.86 -8.02
CA THR A 378 2.47 21.82 -7.88
C THR A 378 3.17 21.83 -9.24
N CYS A 379 2.59 21.20 -10.28
CA CYS A 379 3.11 21.20 -11.65
C CYS A 379 2.21 21.95 -12.65
N HIS A 380 0.89 21.93 -12.46
CA HIS A 380 -0.08 22.58 -13.35
C HIS A 380 -0.34 24.06 -13.04
N LYS A 381 0.62 24.68 -12.35
CA LYS A 381 0.78 26.12 -12.21
C LYS A 381 2.28 26.42 -12.23
N VAL A 382 2.69 27.35 -13.06
CA VAL A 382 4.09 27.73 -13.19
C VAL A 382 4.23 29.22 -13.44
N SER A 383 5.38 29.73 -13.02
CA SER A 383 5.87 31.07 -13.34
C SER A 383 7.34 30.98 -13.68
N LEU A 384 7.77 31.76 -14.67
CA LEU A 384 9.14 31.80 -15.12
C LEU A 384 9.90 32.74 -14.17
N PRO A 385 10.88 32.23 -13.39
CA PRO A 385 11.66 33.04 -12.47
C PRO A 385 12.76 33.80 -13.22
N PHE A 386 13.35 34.82 -12.60
CA PHE A 386 14.38 35.64 -13.24
C PHE A 386 15.53 34.81 -13.79
N GLU A 387 15.99 33.81 -13.03
CA GLU A 387 17.08 32.90 -13.40
C GLU A 387 16.85 32.23 -14.76
N LEU A 388 15.60 32.01 -15.15
CA LEU A 388 15.27 31.46 -16.45
C LEU A 388 15.13 32.54 -17.53
N ASN A 389 14.41 33.63 -17.23
CA ASN A 389 13.93 34.57 -18.26
C ASN A 389 14.75 35.87 -18.42
N HIS A 390 15.53 36.29 -17.42
CA HIS A 390 16.35 37.53 -17.40
C HIS A 390 15.59 38.82 -17.79
N TYR A 391 14.27 38.84 -17.65
CA TYR A 391 13.41 39.99 -17.97
C TYR A 391 12.65 40.51 -16.75
N LYS A 392 11.93 39.63 -16.03
CA LYS A 392 11.19 39.96 -14.81
C LYS A 392 11.47 38.93 -13.72
N GLU A 393 11.46 39.39 -12.48
CA GLU A 393 11.50 38.55 -11.27
C GLU A 393 10.43 37.45 -11.29
N TRP A 394 9.27 37.81 -11.84
CA TRP A 394 8.16 36.89 -12.03
C TRP A 394 7.51 37.16 -13.37
N LEU A 395 7.39 36.12 -14.19
CA LEU A 395 6.61 36.14 -15.42
C LEU A 395 5.60 35.00 -15.41
N ARG A 396 4.34 35.31 -15.69
CA ARG A 396 3.26 34.32 -15.72
C ARG A 396 3.56 33.25 -16.76
N GLY A 397 3.52 31.98 -16.35
CA GLY A 397 3.53 30.83 -17.24
C GLY A 397 2.16 30.15 -17.29
N GLN A 398 2.15 28.85 -17.61
CA GLN A 398 0.95 28.03 -17.58
C GLN A 398 0.29 28.03 -16.19
N ASN A 399 -1.03 28.21 -16.15
CA ASN A 399 -1.79 28.23 -14.90
C ASN A 399 -3.18 27.61 -15.10
N HIS A 400 -3.28 26.30 -14.90
CA HIS A 400 -4.55 25.60 -14.98
C HIS A 400 -5.27 25.58 -13.63
N TYR A 401 -4.54 25.52 -12.52
CA TYR A 401 -5.13 25.47 -11.18
C TYR A 401 -5.98 26.70 -10.87
N ASP A 402 -5.46 27.92 -11.05
CA ASP A 402 -6.24 29.12 -10.72
C ASP A 402 -7.41 29.30 -11.71
N ASN A 403 -7.22 28.94 -12.99
CA ASN A 403 -8.30 28.99 -13.98
C ASN A 403 -9.44 28.03 -13.62
N TYR A 404 -9.12 26.80 -13.21
CA TYR A 404 -10.09 25.86 -12.69
C TYR A 404 -10.74 26.39 -11.41
N HIS A 405 -9.94 26.81 -10.43
CA HIS A 405 -10.41 27.27 -9.13
C HIS A 405 -11.35 28.46 -9.27
N LEU A 406 -11.06 29.42 -10.16
CA LEU A 406 -11.89 30.60 -10.40
C LEU A 406 -13.05 30.36 -11.38
N SER A 407 -13.16 29.16 -11.96
CA SER A 407 -14.27 28.81 -12.86
C SER A 407 -15.54 28.43 -12.09
N GLY A 408 -16.67 28.38 -12.81
CA GLY A 408 -17.94 27.90 -12.25
C GLY A 408 -17.93 26.39 -12.03
N VAL A 409 -17.04 25.67 -12.73
CA VAL A 409 -16.88 24.22 -12.61
C VAL A 409 -16.41 23.82 -11.21
N SER A 410 -15.47 24.58 -10.62
CA SER A 410 -15.01 24.31 -9.25
C SER A 410 -16.06 24.61 -8.18
N GLY A 411 -17.10 25.37 -8.51
CA GLY A 411 -18.08 25.91 -7.56
C GLY A 411 -17.60 27.13 -6.76
N HIS A 412 -16.35 27.59 -6.91
CA HIS A 412 -15.83 28.76 -6.17
C HIS A 412 -15.95 30.08 -6.93
N GLY A 413 -15.98 30.02 -8.27
CA GLY A 413 -15.88 31.19 -9.13
C GLY A 413 -17.13 32.06 -9.17
N ALA A 414 -17.30 33.00 -8.23
CA ALA A 414 -18.47 33.89 -8.15
C ALA A 414 -18.73 34.78 -9.39
N ARG A 415 -17.72 34.94 -10.26
CA ARG A 415 -17.79 35.73 -11.50
C ARG A 415 -17.94 34.88 -12.77
N SER A 416 -18.28 33.61 -12.61
CA SER A 416 -18.37 32.70 -13.75
C SER A 416 -19.65 32.95 -14.55
N PHE A 417 -19.53 32.89 -15.88
CA PHE A 417 -20.67 33.03 -16.78
C PHE A 417 -21.54 31.76 -16.85
N TYR A 418 -20.96 30.59 -16.57
CA TYR A 418 -21.66 29.31 -16.58
C TYR A 418 -21.28 28.49 -15.34
N TYR A 419 -22.23 27.70 -14.85
CA TYR A 419 -22.03 26.74 -13.77
C TYR A 419 -22.62 25.40 -14.20
N PRO A 420 -21.88 24.29 -14.03
CA PRO A 420 -22.48 22.97 -14.22
C PRO A 420 -23.56 22.73 -13.15
N PRO A 421 -24.55 21.85 -13.41
CA PRO A 421 -25.54 21.46 -12.41
C PRO A 421 -24.93 20.91 -11.11
N LYS A 422 -23.72 20.35 -11.21
CA LYS A 422 -22.94 19.87 -10.07
C LYS A 422 -21.49 20.35 -10.22
N ALA A 423 -20.98 21.03 -9.20
CA ALA A 423 -19.57 21.40 -9.13
C ALA A 423 -18.67 20.16 -9.09
N VAL A 424 -17.50 20.28 -9.70
CA VAL A 424 -16.45 19.27 -9.72
C VAL A 424 -15.34 19.76 -8.79
N GLY A 425 -15.12 19.08 -7.68
CA GLY A 425 -14.30 19.57 -6.56
C GLY A 425 -12.79 19.36 -6.71
N SER A 426 -12.37 18.58 -7.70
CA SER A 426 -10.96 18.28 -7.92
C SER A 426 -10.64 17.95 -9.38
N CYS A 427 -9.38 18.18 -9.77
CA CYS A 427 -8.90 17.92 -11.13
C CYS A 427 -9.01 16.45 -11.55
N ASN A 428 -8.83 15.52 -10.61
CA ASN A 428 -8.87 14.08 -10.85
C ASN A 428 -10.28 13.55 -11.16
N GLU A 429 -11.37 14.26 -10.81
CA GLU A 429 -12.72 13.88 -11.20
C GLU A 429 -12.91 13.97 -12.73
N CYS A 430 -12.28 14.96 -13.38
CA CYS A 430 -12.29 15.10 -14.84
C CYS A 430 -11.15 14.32 -15.51
N HIS A 431 -9.92 14.48 -15.00
CA HIS A 431 -8.72 13.95 -15.67
C HIS A 431 -8.44 12.49 -15.36
N MET A 432 -9.02 11.90 -14.30
CA MET A 432 -8.84 10.50 -13.94
C MET A 432 -10.20 9.78 -13.81
N PRO A 433 -10.97 9.69 -14.91
CA PRO A 433 -12.30 9.11 -14.88
C PRO A 433 -12.26 7.65 -14.44
N LEU A 434 -13.36 7.15 -13.89
CA LEU A 434 -13.38 5.80 -13.33
C LEU A 434 -13.41 4.71 -14.41
N LYS A 435 -12.49 3.75 -14.30
CA LYS A 435 -12.37 2.57 -15.19
C LYS A 435 -12.64 1.29 -14.39
N ASN A 436 -13.35 0.33 -14.99
CA ASN A 436 -13.51 -1.00 -14.38
C ASN A 436 -12.15 -1.68 -14.25
N SER A 437 -11.88 -2.27 -13.10
CA SER A 437 -10.61 -2.96 -12.85
C SER A 437 -10.74 -3.96 -11.71
N LEU A 438 -9.87 -4.97 -11.73
CA LEU A 438 -9.67 -5.92 -10.64
C LEU A 438 -8.29 -5.76 -10.01
N ASP A 439 -7.64 -4.60 -10.12
CA ASP A 439 -6.39 -4.30 -9.42
C ASP A 439 -6.61 -4.30 -7.90
N PHE A 440 -5.54 -4.50 -7.12
CA PHE A 440 -5.61 -4.49 -5.65
C PHE A 440 -6.02 -3.14 -5.04
N GLY A 441 -5.95 -2.06 -5.83
CA GLY A 441 -6.39 -0.71 -5.46
C GLY A 441 -7.82 -0.36 -5.92
N ALA A 442 -8.53 -1.30 -6.56
CA ALA A 442 -9.89 -1.04 -7.04
C ALA A 442 -10.89 -1.02 -5.88
N ASP A 443 -11.85 -0.09 -5.94
CA ASP A 443 -12.89 0.08 -4.92
C ASP A 443 -14.24 0.45 -5.57
N PHE A 444 -15.30 0.49 -4.76
CA PHE A 444 -16.64 0.87 -5.16
C PHE A 444 -16.81 2.39 -5.28
N PHE A 445 -15.89 3.07 -5.97
CA PHE A 445 -15.91 4.53 -6.14
C PHE A 445 -17.20 5.07 -6.78
N ALA A 446 -17.86 4.26 -7.62
CA ALA A 446 -19.14 4.60 -8.25
C ALA A 446 -20.35 3.94 -7.58
N GLY A 447 -20.18 3.35 -6.40
CA GLY A 447 -21.17 2.56 -5.66
C GLY A 447 -21.12 1.06 -5.97
N SER A 448 -21.50 0.24 -4.98
CA SER A 448 -21.33 -1.23 -5.02
C SER A 448 -22.02 -1.91 -6.20
N SER A 449 -23.14 -1.36 -6.68
CA SER A 449 -23.88 -1.89 -7.84
C SER A 449 -23.15 -1.69 -9.18
N LYS A 450 -22.17 -0.77 -9.25
CA LYS A 450 -21.41 -0.46 -10.47
C LYS A 450 -20.07 -1.17 -10.54
N GLY A 451 -19.81 -2.09 -9.60
CA GLY A 451 -18.59 -2.90 -9.56
C GLY A 451 -17.36 -2.15 -9.06
N LEU A 452 -16.23 -2.87 -9.03
CA LEU A 452 -14.93 -2.34 -8.65
C LEU A 452 -14.35 -1.47 -9.78
N LYS A 453 -13.81 -0.32 -9.39
CA LYS A 453 -13.22 0.65 -10.31
C LYS A 453 -11.90 1.19 -9.76
N ILE A 454 -11.08 1.70 -10.66
CA ILE A 454 -9.91 2.53 -10.37
C ILE A 454 -10.10 3.91 -11.01
N HIS A 455 -9.31 4.87 -10.59
CA HIS A 455 -9.10 6.10 -11.33
C HIS A 455 -8.19 5.82 -12.52
N ASP A 456 -8.58 6.23 -13.73
CA ASP A 456 -7.82 6.00 -14.95
C ASP A 456 -6.55 6.88 -14.97
N HIS A 457 -5.39 6.24 -15.01
CA HIS A 457 -4.09 6.90 -15.04
C HIS A 457 -3.62 7.24 -16.46
N LEU A 458 -4.49 7.14 -17.47
CA LEU A 458 -4.24 7.74 -18.79
C LEU A 458 -4.19 9.28 -18.73
N PHE A 459 -4.78 9.88 -17.68
CA PHE A 459 -4.90 11.32 -17.51
C PHE A 459 -5.58 11.97 -18.73
N GLN A 460 -6.85 11.64 -18.94
CA GLN A 460 -7.61 12.10 -20.11
C GLN A 460 -7.62 13.64 -20.16
N GLY A 461 -7.13 14.20 -21.25
CA GLY A 461 -6.96 15.64 -21.41
C GLY A 461 -7.00 16.09 -22.87
N ALA A 462 -6.76 17.38 -23.08
CA ALA A 462 -6.97 18.07 -24.36
C ALA A 462 -5.89 17.84 -25.43
N ASN A 463 -4.80 17.13 -25.12
CA ASN A 463 -3.67 16.99 -26.03
C ASN A 463 -3.55 15.55 -26.57
N THR A 464 -3.80 15.37 -27.87
CA THR A 464 -3.64 14.11 -28.60
C THR A 464 -2.27 13.97 -29.29
N ALA A 465 -1.45 15.02 -29.30
CA ALA A 465 -0.23 15.11 -30.11
C ALA A 465 0.81 14.06 -29.73
N ILE A 466 1.06 13.83 -28.43
CA ILE A 466 2.05 12.84 -27.98
C ILE A 466 1.65 11.44 -28.42
N ALA A 467 0.38 11.05 -28.24
CA ALA A 467 -0.12 9.77 -28.71
C ALA A 467 -0.05 9.65 -30.24
N HIS A 468 -0.35 10.73 -30.97
CA HIS A 468 -0.27 10.76 -32.42
C HIS A 468 1.17 10.59 -32.94
N ILE A 469 2.14 11.32 -32.39
CA ILE A 469 3.56 11.22 -32.76
C ILE A 469 4.11 9.82 -32.48
N ARG A 470 3.63 9.18 -31.43
CA ARG A 470 3.99 7.80 -31.07
C ARG A 470 3.25 6.72 -31.88
N ASN A 471 2.41 7.12 -32.83
CA ASN A 471 1.60 6.23 -33.65
C ASN A 471 0.67 5.31 -32.81
N GLU A 472 -0.01 5.89 -31.82
CA GLU A 472 -0.95 5.21 -30.90
C GLU A 472 -2.40 5.64 -31.19
N PRO A 473 -3.00 5.21 -32.32
CA PRO A 473 -4.31 5.70 -32.76
C PRO A 473 -5.45 5.36 -31.79
N ASP A 474 -5.34 4.28 -31.04
CA ASP A 474 -6.37 3.91 -30.07
C ASP A 474 -6.35 4.82 -28.83
N ILE A 475 -5.17 5.29 -28.41
CA ILE A 475 -5.03 6.29 -27.35
C ILE A 475 -5.56 7.65 -27.83
N VAL A 476 -5.28 8.03 -29.08
CA VAL A 476 -5.85 9.25 -29.69
C VAL A 476 -7.38 9.21 -29.64
N LYS A 477 -8.01 8.11 -30.08
CA LYS A 477 -9.47 7.96 -30.05
C LYS A 477 -10.05 8.06 -28.64
N VAL A 478 -9.35 7.56 -27.62
CA VAL A 478 -9.81 7.67 -26.22
C VAL A 478 -9.88 9.14 -25.80
N HIS A 479 -8.84 9.92 -26.09
CA HIS A 479 -8.82 11.36 -25.82
C HIS A 479 -9.87 12.11 -26.65
N GLU A 480 -10.01 11.82 -27.95
CA GLU A 480 -11.03 12.43 -28.80
C GLU A 480 -12.44 12.16 -28.27
N LYS A 481 -12.72 10.93 -27.84
CA LYS A 481 -14.01 10.56 -27.25
C LYS A 481 -14.28 11.33 -25.96
N PHE A 482 -13.26 11.56 -25.14
CA PHE A 482 -13.39 12.36 -23.93
C PHE A 482 -13.68 13.84 -24.24
N LEU A 483 -13.06 14.39 -25.28
CA LEU A 483 -13.22 15.79 -25.69
C LEU A 483 -14.50 16.03 -26.49
N LYS A 484 -15.09 15.00 -27.09
CA LYS A 484 -16.31 15.11 -27.88
C LYS A 484 -17.44 15.69 -27.01
N ASP A 485 -18.10 16.71 -27.54
CA ASP A 485 -19.21 17.43 -26.89
C ASP A 485 -18.84 18.09 -25.54
N SER A 486 -17.55 18.27 -25.25
CA SER A 486 -17.07 18.89 -24.00
C SER A 486 -17.15 20.42 -23.99
N VAL A 487 -17.32 21.05 -25.16
CA VAL A 487 -17.62 22.49 -25.29
C VAL A 487 -19.12 22.66 -25.24
N VAL A 488 -19.63 23.16 -24.11
CA VAL A 488 -21.03 23.61 -23.99
C VAL A 488 -21.09 25.04 -24.55
N VAL A 489 -21.59 25.19 -25.77
CA VAL A 489 -21.80 26.49 -26.43
C VAL A 489 -23.10 27.11 -25.94
#